data_AF-A0A1B6KQF3-F1
#
_entry.id   AF-A0A1B6KQF3-F1
#
_cell.length_a   1.000
_cell.length_b   1.000
_cell.length_c   1.000
_cell.angle_alpha   90.00
_cell.angle_beta   90.00
_cell.angle_gamma   90.00
#
_symmetry.space_group_name_H-M   'P 1'
#
loop_
_entity.id
_entity.type
_entity.pdbx_description
1 polymer ?
#
loop_
_entity_poly.entity_id
_entity_poly.type
_entity_poly.pdbx_seq_one_letter_code
_entity_poly.pdbx_strand_id
1 'polypeptide(L)'
;LYVDTRGYPTITRMLASLGQCLLVVCVSGAYCEVASTSSSETLRRIEALCGEIRAADQAVYAALEMKHKPSMDKELLRKNLDEYNEALLNLRKMAVENKDQVMRSAKDILEEGLPKYYRITFAEYKLQDNLDMNSDEIENVYVYRGRAMEIWNDIHVELGIPWE
;
A
#
# COMPACT_ATOMS: atom_id res chain seq x y z
N LEU A 1 49.63 -57.97 -27.06
CA LEU A 1 48.28 -57.67 -26.52
C LEU A 1 48.23 -56.18 -26.22
N TYR A 2 47.88 -55.37 -27.22
CA TYR A 2 47.61 -53.94 -27.05
C TYR A 2 46.10 -53.79 -26.97
N VAL A 3 45.59 -53.34 -25.82
CA VAL A 3 44.17 -53.01 -25.65
C VAL A 3 44.00 -51.55 -26.03
N ASP A 4 43.29 -51.32 -27.12
CA ASP A 4 42.93 -50.01 -27.66
C ASP A 4 41.91 -49.32 -26.73
N THR A 5 42.23 -48.12 -26.27
CA THR A 5 41.38 -47.27 -25.42
C THR A 5 40.81 -46.07 -26.19
N ARG A 6 40.36 -46.28 -27.43
CA ARG A 6 39.59 -45.27 -28.19
C ARG A 6 38.10 -45.48 -28.00
N GLY A 7 37.48 -44.73 -27.09
CA GLY A 7 36.02 -44.80 -26.96
C GLY A 7 35.32 -43.89 -25.96
N TYR A 8 35.81 -42.71 -25.57
CA TYR A 8 35.07 -41.86 -24.61
C TYR A 8 35.10 -40.31 -24.79
N PRO A 9 35.26 -39.69 -25.98
CA PRO A 9 35.19 -38.23 -26.08
C PRO A 9 33.75 -37.67 -26.18
N THR A 10 32.76 -38.51 -26.53
CA THR A 10 31.41 -38.03 -26.87
C THR A 10 30.48 -37.93 -25.65
N ILE A 11 30.63 -38.85 -24.68
CA ILE A 11 29.77 -38.93 -23.49
C ILE A 11 30.06 -37.78 -22.52
N THR A 12 31.34 -37.42 -22.33
CA THR A 12 31.76 -36.31 -21.47
C THR A 12 31.27 -34.95 -21.95
N ARG A 13 31.20 -34.72 -23.27
CA ARG A 13 30.62 -33.49 -23.84
C ARG A 13 29.10 -33.41 -23.68
N MET A 14 28.39 -34.54 -23.85
CA MET A 14 26.94 -34.58 -23.61
C MET A 14 26.60 -34.36 -22.13
N LEU A 15 27.37 -34.93 -21.19
CA LEU A 15 27.15 -34.75 -19.76
C LEU A 15 27.41 -33.30 -19.31
N ALA A 16 28.43 -32.63 -19.87
CA ALA A 16 28.68 -31.22 -19.60
C ALA A 16 27.55 -30.31 -20.11
N SER A 17 27.02 -30.59 -21.31
CA SER A 17 25.86 -29.88 -21.89
C SER A 17 24.59 -30.08 -21.06
N LEU A 18 24.32 -31.31 -20.60
CA LEU A 18 23.16 -31.61 -19.75
C LEU A 18 23.28 -30.94 -18.37
N GLY A 19 24.48 -30.90 -17.80
CA GLY A 19 24.76 -30.21 -16.54
C GLY A 19 24.54 -28.69 -16.64
N GLN A 20 24.92 -28.07 -17.76
CA GLN A 20 24.64 -26.64 -18.01
C GLN A 20 23.15 -26.37 -18.19
N CYS A 21 22.42 -27.21 -18.93
CA CYS A 21 20.98 -27.07 -19.08
C CYS A 21 20.23 -27.23 -17.74
N LEU A 22 20.64 -28.20 -16.91
CA LEU A 22 20.06 -28.41 -15.58
C LEU A 22 20.32 -27.22 -14.65
N LEU A 23 21.54 -26.66 -14.65
CA LEU A 23 21.85 -25.45 -13.87
C LEU A 23 21.03 -24.25 -14.32
N VAL A 24 20.87 -24.03 -15.63
CA VAL A 24 20.04 -22.94 -16.15
C VAL A 24 18.58 -23.11 -15.73
N VAL A 25 18.03 -24.32 -15.81
CA VAL A 25 16.65 -24.62 -15.38
C VAL A 25 16.48 -24.50 -13.86
N CYS A 26 17.43 -24.94 -13.05
CA CYS A 26 17.35 -24.81 -11.60
C CYS A 26 17.46 -23.35 -11.14
N VAL A 27 18.35 -22.56 -11.76
CA VAL A 27 18.50 -21.13 -11.45
C VAL A 27 17.28 -20.34 -11.92
N SER A 28 16.75 -20.64 -13.11
CA SER A 28 15.53 -19.96 -13.60
C SER A 28 14.27 -20.39 -12.87
N GLY A 29 14.15 -21.65 -12.45
CA GLY A 29 13.07 -22.12 -11.58
C GLY A 29 13.07 -21.44 -10.22
N ALA A 30 14.22 -21.38 -9.54
CA ALA A 30 14.36 -20.71 -8.25
C ALA A 30 14.11 -19.18 -8.36
N TYR A 31 14.59 -18.53 -9.42
CA TYR A 31 14.27 -17.12 -9.67
C TYR A 31 12.79 -16.89 -9.93
N CYS A 32 12.13 -17.75 -10.70
CA CYS A 32 10.70 -17.66 -10.94
C CYS A 32 9.88 -17.86 -9.65
N GLU A 33 10.27 -18.81 -8.79
CA GLU A 33 9.57 -19.07 -7.52
C GLU A 33 9.73 -17.91 -6.52
N VAL A 34 10.93 -17.34 -6.41
CA VAL A 34 11.21 -16.18 -5.53
C VAL A 34 10.57 -14.89 -6.06
N ALA A 35 10.56 -14.69 -7.38
CA ALA A 35 9.87 -13.55 -8.00
C ALA A 35 8.34 -13.65 -7.85
N SER A 36 7.78 -14.85 -8.00
CA SER A 36 6.33 -15.08 -7.92
C SER A 36 5.78 -14.94 -6.49
N THR A 37 6.59 -15.30 -5.48
CA THR A 37 6.21 -15.19 -4.07
C THR A 37 6.27 -13.75 -3.55
N SER A 38 7.32 -12.98 -3.86
CA SER A 38 7.41 -11.58 -3.43
C SER A 38 6.34 -10.68 -4.06
N SER A 39 5.96 -10.94 -5.32
CA SER A 39 4.88 -10.19 -5.98
C SER A 39 3.51 -10.45 -5.36
N SER A 40 3.25 -11.68 -4.89
CA SER A 40 1.99 -12.05 -4.23
C SER A 40 1.82 -11.37 -2.87
N GLU A 41 2.89 -11.33 -2.07
CA GLU A 41 2.88 -10.68 -0.75
C GLU A 41 2.74 -9.16 -0.86
N THR A 42 3.45 -8.55 -1.81
CA THR A 42 3.38 -7.11 -2.10
C THR A 42 1.97 -6.69 -2.49
N LEU A 43 1.31 -7.45 -3.39
CA LEU A 43 -0.08 -7.20 -3.77
C LEU A 43 -1.03 -7.28 -2.58
N ARG A 44 -0.95 -8.34 -1.78
CA ARG A 44 -1.78 -8.49 -0.56
C ARG A 44 -1.59 -7.33 0.41
N ARG A 45 -0.34 -6.84 0.54
CA ARG A 45 -0.03 -5.70 1.40
C ARG A 45 -0.64 -4.42 0.87
N ILE A 46 -0.58 -4.17 -0.44
CA ILE A 46 -1.24 -3.01 -1.05
C ILE A 46 -2.76 -3.07 -0.86
N GLU A 47 -3.36 -4.24 -1.08
CA GLU A 47 -4.80 -4.45 -0.88
C GLU A 47 -5.22 -4.24 0.59
N ALA A 48 -4.40 -4.72 1.55
CA ALA A 48 -4.63 -4.47 2.97
C ALA A 48 -4.59 -2.97 3.31
N LEU A 49 -3.58 -2.25 2.82
CA LEU A 49 -3.46 -0.80 2.99
C LEU A 49 -4.68 -0.07 2.40
N CYS A 50 -5.16 -0.49 1.22
CA CYS A 50 -6.38 0.06 0.62
C CYS A 50 -7.61 -0.17 1.52
N GLY A 51 -7.72 -1.34 2.14
CA GLY A 51 -8.75 -1.64 3.14
C GLY A 51 -8.66 -0.74 4.37
N GLU A 52 -7.46 -0.55 4.92
CA GLU A 52 -7.19 0.31 6.08
C GLU A 52 -7.56 1.77 5.80
N ILE A 53 -7.16 2.30 4.64
CA ILE A 53 -7.49 3.66 4.20
C ILE A 53 -9.00 3.87 4.17
N ARG A 54 -9.75 2.93 3.59
CA ARG A 54 -11.23 3.02 3.53
C ARG A 54 -11.88 2.93 4.89
N ALA A 55 -11.42 2.01 5.73
CA ALA A 55 -11.97 1.82 7.05
C ALA A 55 -11.79 3.09 7.89
N ALA A 56 -10.58 3.68 7.85
CA ALA A 56 -10.29 4.91 8.54
C ALA A 56 -11.03 6.13 7.94
N ASP A 57 -11.11 6.27 6.60
CA ASP A 57 -11.90 7.33 5.93
C ASP A 57 -13.37 7.27 6.37
N GLN A 58 -13.97 6.09 6.36
CA GLN A 58 -15.36 5.89 6.76
C GLN A 58 -15.57 6.16 8.25
N ALA A 59 -14.63 5.77 9.10
CA ALA A 59 -14.71 6.01 10.55
C ALA A 59 -14.59 7.50 10.88
N VAL A 60 -13.65 8.22 10.25
CA VAL A 60 -13.51 9.68 10.39
C VAL A 60 -14.72 10.40 9.80
N TYR A 61 -15.22 9.98 8.64
CA TYR A 61 -16.42 10.55 8.03
C TYR A 61 -17.62 10.42 8.97
N ALA A 62 -17.91 9.20 9.45
CA ALA A 62 -19.01 8.97 10.38
C ALA A 62 -18.83 9.78 11.66
N ALA A 63 -17.57 9.95 12.10
CA ALA A 63 -17.25 10.72 13.27
C ALA A 63 -17.59 12.21 13.12
N LEU A 64 -17.07 12.82 12.06
CA LEU A 64 -17.21 14.24 11.77
C LEU A 64 -18.61 14.63 11.25
N GLU A 65 -19.32 13.72 10.58
CA GLU A 65 -20.70 13.95 10.14
C GLU A 65 -21.67 14.02 11.33
N MET A 66 -21.30 13.41 12.47
CA MET A 66 -22.05 13.43 13.73
C MET A 66 -23.52 12.99 13.59
N LYS A 67 -23.83 12.18 12.58
CA LYS A 67 -25.20 11.64 12.38
C LYS A 67 -25.64 10.73 13.52
N HIS A 68 -24.71 10.27 14.37
CA HIS A 68 -24.99 9.43 15.52
C HIS A 68 -24.31 9.98 16.78
N LYS A 69 -25.11 10.51 17.72
CA LYS A 69 -24.72 10.67 19.14
C LYS A 69 -25.28 9.46 19.92
N PRO A 70 -24.51 8.83 20.85
CA PRO A 70 -23.77 9.57 21.87
C PRO A 70 -22.37 9.04 22.28
N SER A 71 -21.74 8.10 21.58
CA SER A 71 -20.55 7.38 22.13
C SER A 71 -19.24 7.64 21.40
N MET A 72 -19.11 8.76 20.70
CA MET A 72 -17.92 9.02 19.95
C MET A 72 -16.86 9.62 20.85
N ASP A 73 -15.80 8.85 21.08
CA ASP A 73 -14.67 9.24 21.89
C ASP A 73 -13.73 10.11 21.05
N LYS A 74 -13.33 11.28 21.58
CA LYS A 74 -12.35 12.15 20.92
C LYS A 74 -11.02 11.43 20.66
N GLU A 75 -10.65 10.49 21.52
CA GLU A 75 -9.47 9.65 21.34
C GLU A 75 -9.64 8.70 20.16
N LEU A 76 -10.85 8.19 19.94
CA LEU A 76 -11.15 7.33 18.79
C LEU A 76 -11.09 8.13 17.47
N LEU A 77 -11.62 9.35 17.44
CA LEU A 77 -11.49 10.23 16.27
C LEU A 77 -10.02 10.50 15.95
N ARG A 78 -9.23 10.87 16.98
CA ARG A 78 -7.79 11.11 16.82
C ARG A 78 -7.06 9.87 16.31
N LYS A 79 -7.33 8.71 16.91
CA LYS A 79 -6.76 7.43 16.49
C LYS A 79 -7.07 7.14 15.01
N ASN A 80 -8.31 7.33 14.57
CA ASN A 80 -8.68 7.07 13.17
C ASN A 80 -7.99 8.05 12.20
N LEU A 81 -7.77 9.30 12.60
CA LEU A 81 -7.01 10.29 11.81
C LEU A 81 -5.52 9.90 11.72
N ASP A 82 -4.93 9.43 12.83
CA ASP A 82 -3.56 8.90 12.86
C ASP A 82 -3.41 7.68 11.95
N GLU A 83 -4.29 6.68 12.10
CA GLU A 83 -4.31 5.45 11.29
C GLU A 83 -4.48 5.76 9.81
N TYR A 84 -5.36 6.72 9.47
CA TYR A 84 -5.54 7.17 8.09
C TYR A 84 -4.23 7.73 7.50
N ASN A 85 -3.57 8.64 8.22
CA ASN A 85 -2.31 9.24 7.78
C ASN A 85 -1.18 8.21 7.67
N GLU A 86 -1.12 7.26 8.60
CA GLU A 86 -0.13 6.18 8.57
C GLU A 86 -0.34 5.25 7.37
N ALA A 87 -1.59 4.85 7.11
CA ALA A 87 -1.93 4.00 5.97
C ALA A 87 -1.59 4.69 4.64
N LEU A 88 -1.89 5.99 4.50
CA LEU A 88 -1.46 6.77 3.34
C LEU A 88 0.06 6.83 3.20
N LEU A 89 0.78 7.09 4.29
CA LEU A 89 2.23 7.16 4.26
C LEU A 89 2.85 5.82 3.83
N ASN A 90 2.28 4.71 4.28
CA ASN A 90 2.71 3.38 3.87
C ASN A 90 2.36 3.10 2.42
N LEU A 91 1.18 3.51 1.93
CA LEU A 91 0.84 3.42 0.51
C LEU A 91 1.80 4.25 -0.36
N ARG A 92 2.21 5.44 0.08
CA ARG A 92 3.24 6.26 -0.58
C ARG A 92 4.57 5.54 -0.69
N LYS A 93 5.05 4.88 0.37
CA LYS A 93 6.27 4.06 0.31
C LYS A 93 6.13 2.94 -0.73
N MET A 94 4.98 2.26 -0.75
CA MET A 94 4.70 1.23 -1.75
C MET A 94 4.62 1.82 -3.18
N ALA A 95 4.14 3.05 -3.34
CA ALA A 95 4.08 3.72 -4.64
C ALA A 95 5.47 4.01 -5.21
N VAL A 96 6.43 4.38 -4.35
CA VAL A 96 7.84 4.57 -4.72
C VAL A 96 8.49 3.23 -5.12
N GLU A 97 8.24 2.17 -4.35
CA GLU A 97 8.92 0.88 -4.52
C GLU A 97 8.27 -0.01 -5.58
N ASN A 98 6.95 0.06 -5.73
CA ASN A 98 6.12 -0.89 -6.48
C ASN A 98 5.03 -0.18 -7.32
N LYS A 99 5.40 0.91 -7.99
CA LYS A 99 4.51 1.81 -8.76
C LYS A 99 3.44 1.09 -9.60
N ASP A 100 3.83 0.15 -10.46
CA ASP A 100 2.90 -0.55 -11.36
C ASP A 100 1.90 -1.47 -10.62
N GLN A 101 2.28 -1.98 -9.45
CA GLN A 101 1.37 -2.77 -8.63
C GLN A 101 0.39 -1.87 -7.89
N VAL A 102 0.87 -0.76 -7.33
CA VAL A 102 0.01 0.24 -6.67
C VAL A 102 -1.00 0.83 -7.66
N MET A 103 -0.56 1.21 -8.86
CA MET A 103 -1.45 1.72 -9.92
C MET A 103 -2.57 0.75 -10.31
N ARG A 104 -2.34 -0.56 -10.18
CA ARG A 104 -3.35 -1.57 -10.52
C ARG A 104 -4.25 -1.90 -9.33
N SER A 105 -3.67 -2.09 -8.15
CA SER A 105 -4.38 -2.60 -6.97
C SER A 105 -5.07 -1.50 -6.15
N ALA A 106 -4.55 -0.27 -6.16
CA ALA A 106 -5.14 0.87 -5.47
C ALA A 106 -5.92 1.81 -6.42
N LYS A 107 -6.13 1.37 -7.66
CA LYS A 107 -6.69 2.17 -8.75
C LYS A 107 -8.01 2.82 -8.35
N ASP A 108 -8.88 2.05 -7.71
CA ASP A 108 -10.22 2.47 -7.32
C ASP A 108 -10.20 3.61 -6.27
N ILE A 109 -9.36 3.53 -5.24
CA ILE A 109 -9.23 4.62 -4.26
C ILE A 109 -8.62 5.87 -4.90
N LEU A 110 -7.64 5.68 -5.80
CA LEU A 110 -7.00 6.80 -6.49
C LEU A 110 -7.97 7.51 -7.47
N GLU A 111 -8.80 6.76 -8.18
CA GLU A 111 -9.82 7.28 -9.10
C GLU A 111 -11.06 7.84 -8.39
N GLU A 112 -11.37 7.39 -7.17
CA GLU A 112 -12.44 7.99 -6.35
C GLU A 112 -12.15 9.47 -5.99
N GLY A 113 -10.89 9.91 -6.15
CA GLY A 113 -10.44 11.26 -5.85
C GLY A 113 -10.22 11.48 -4.36
N LEU A 114 -10.60 12.66 -3.85
CA LEU A 114 -10.42 12.96 -2.43
C LEU A 114 -11.25 12.05 -1.52
N PRO A 115 -10.71 11.64 -0.35
CA PRO A 115 -11.40 10.81 0.63
C PRO A 115 -12.72 11.44 1.06
N LYS A 116 -13.70 10.62 1.43
CA LYS A 116 -15.06 11.10 1.74
C LYS A 116 -15.05 12.07 2.92
N TYR A 117 -14.23 11.84 3.94
CA TYR A 117 -14.14 12.75 5.07
C TYR A 117 -13.54 14.13 4.72
N TYR A 118 -12.88 14.29 3.58
CA TYR A 118 -12.49 15.63 3.10
C TYR A 118 -13.65 16.43 2.53
N ARG A 119 -14.65 15.74 2.00
CA ARG A 119 -15.82 16.36 1.36
C ARG A 119 -16.76 17.01 2.37
N ILE A 120 -16.60 16.69 3.65
CA ILE A 120 -17.39 17.28 4.72
C ILE A 120 -16.71 18.53 5.28
N THR A 121 -17.52 19.58 5.35
CA THR A 121 -17.30 20.68 6.28
C THR A 121 -17.92 20.26 7.62
N PHE A 122 -17.10 20.18 8.66
CA PHE A 122 -17.61 20.00 10.02
C PHE A 122 -17.69 21.37 10.69
N ALA A 123 -18.65 21.53 11.59
CA ALA A 123 -18.78 22.76 12.36
C ALA A 123 -18.05 22.59 13.69
N GLU A 124 -17.05 23.45 13.95
CA GLU A 124 -16.19 23.38 15.14
C GLU A 124 -16.97 23.35 16.44
N TYR A 125 -18.04 24.17 16.54
CA TYR A 125 -18.91 24.18 17.74
C TYR A 125 -19.49 22.79 18.03
N LYS A 126 -19.73 21.95 17.01
CA LYS A 126 -20.21 20.59 17.25
C LYS A 126 -19.11 19.68 17.78
N LEU A 127 -17.84 19.91 17.44
CA LEU A 127 -16.72 19.16 18.04
C LEU A 127 -16.57 19.55 19.52
N GLN A 128 -16.72 20.83 19.82
CA GLN A 128 -16.73 21.35 21.20
C GLN A 128 -17.89 20.73 21.99
N ASP A 129 -19.13 20.87 21.50
CA ASP A 129 -20.34 20.46 22.22
C ASP A 129 -20.52 18.93 22.31
N ASN A 130 -19.98 18.17 21.35
CA ASN A 130 -20.27 16.74 21.24
C ASN A 130 -19.12 15.86 21.71
N LEU A 131 -17.87 16.34 21.58
CA LEU A 131 -16.66 15.58 21.89
C LEU A 131 -15.84 16.22 23.02
N ASP A 132 -16.30 17.34 23.59
CA ASP A 132 -15.58 18.10 24.63
C ASP A 132 -14.15 18.45 24.18
N MET A 133 -14.04 18.87 22.91
CA MET A 133 -12.77 19.30 22.33
C MET A 133 -12.54 20.79 22.58
N ASN A 134 -11.32 21.14 22.99
CA ASN A 134 -10.87 22.52 23.05
C ASN A 134 -10.38 23.02 21.68
N SER A 135 -10.06 24.32 21.59
CA SER A 135 -9.59 24.95 20.35
C SER A 135 -8.32 24.29 19.77
N ASP A 136 -7.35 23.94 20.61
CA ASP A 136 -6.11 23.31 20.17
C ASP A 136 -6.37 21.89 19.61
N GLU A 137 -7.28 21.14 20.23
CA GLU A 137 -7.70 19.81 19.75
C GLU A 137 -8.41 19.90 18.38
N ILE A 138 -9.22 20.93 18.17
CA ILE A 138 -9.89 21.18 16.88
C ILE A 138 -8.88 21.62 15.82
N GLU A 139 -7.93 22.49 16.16
CA GLU A 139 -6.84 22.87 15.27
C GLU A 139 -6.02 21.65 14.86
N ASN A 140 -5.75 20.72 15.79
CA ASN A 140 -5.08 19.47 15.47
C ASN A 140 -5.84 18.64 14.42
N VAL A 141 -7.18 18.60 14.43
CA VAL A 141 -7.96 17.92 13.38
C VAL A 141 -7.68 18.54 12.00
N TYR A 142 -7.57 19.87 11.91
CA TYR A 142 -7.18 20.54 10.67
C TYR A 142 -5.73 20.22 10.27
N VAL A 143 -4.80 20.12 11.22
CA VAL A 143 -3.41 19.71 10.96
C VAL A 143 -3.37 18.28 10.41
N TYR A 144 -4.11 17.35 11.01
CA TYR A 144 -4.25 15.98 10.51
C TYR A 144 -4.77 15.93 9.08
N ARG A 145 -5.74 16.80 8.77
CA ARG A 145 -6.27 16.98 7.41
C ARG A 145 -5.26 17.59 6.44
N GLY A 146 -4.51 18.59 6.86
CA GLY A 146 -3.44 19.15 6.02
C GLY A 146 -2.44 18.07 5.62
N ARG A 147 -2.00 17.28 6.60
CA ARG A 147 -1.02 16.22 6.41
C ARG A 147 -1.50 15.10 5.47
N ALA A 148 -2.74 14.64 5.59
CA ALA A 148 -3.23 13.61 4.67
C ALA A 148 -3.30 14.13 3.23
N MET A 149 -3.68 15.40 3.03
CA MET A 149 -3.68 16.02 1.70
C MET A 149 -2.28 16.10 1.09
N GLU A 150 -1.28 16.48 1.88
CA GLU A 150 0.12 16.51 1.45
C GLU A 150 0.58 15.11 1.02
N ILE A 151 0.33 14.08 1.84
CA ILE A 151 0.69 12.69 1.52
C ILE A 151 -0.06 12.19 0.28
N TRP A 152 -1.35 12.52 0.16
CA TRP A 152 -2.17 12.14 -1.00
C TRP A 152 -1.65 12.75 -2.29
N ASN A 153 -1.28 14.04 -2.25
CA ASN A 153 -0.65 14.74 -3.36
C ASN A 153 0.67 14.09 -3.76
N ASP A 154 1.52 13.76 -2.78
CA ASP A 154 2.76 13.06 -3.04
C ASP A 154 2.53 11.72 -3.74
N ILE A 155 1.55 10.93 -3.31
CA ILE A 155 1.19 9.66 -3.99
C ILE A 155 0.85 9.92 -5.47
N HIS A 156 0.06 10.95 -5.76
CA HIS A 156 -0.30 11.29 -7.14
C HIS A 156 0.93 11.67 -7.98
N VAL A 157 1.84 12.47 -7.41
CA VAL A 157 3.10 12.84 -8.06
C VAL A 157 3.97 11.60 -8.33
N GLU A 158 4.17 10.73 -7.34
CA GLU A 158 4.96 9.50 -7.50
C GLU A 158 4.38 8.58 -8.56
N LEU A 159 3.05 8.46 -8.59
CA LEU A 159 2.33 7.62 -9.55
C LEU A 159 2.19 8.28 -10.93
N GLY A 160 2.41 9.59 -11.05
CA GLY A 160 2.21 10.35 -12.28
C GLY A 160 0.72 10.52 -12.64
N ILE A 161 -0.15 10.55 -11.64
CA ILE A 161 -1.58 10.78 -11.78
C ILE A 161 -1.82 12.30 -11.75
N PRO A 162 -2.41 12.91 -12.78
CA PRO A 162 -2.74 14.32 -12.76
C PRO A 162 -3.82 14.62 -11.71
N TRP A 163 -3.71 15.77 -11.04
CA TRP A 163 -4.76 16.29 -10.17
C TRP A 163 -5.90 16.85 -11.04
N GLU A 164 -7.12 16.36 -10.79
CA GLU A 164 -8.37 16.92 -11.34
C GLU A 164 -9.15 17.72 -10.29
#